data_AF-A0AAN0M0K7-F1
#
_entry.id   AF-A0AAN0M0K7-F1
#
_cell.length_a   1.000
_cell.length_b   1.000
_cell.length_c   1.000
_cell.angle_alpha   90.00
_cell.angle_beta   90.00
_cell.angle_gamma   90.00
#
_symmetry.space_group_name_H-M   'P 1'
#
loop_
_entity.id
_entity.type
_entity.pdbx_description
1 polymer ?
#
loop_
_entity_poly.entity_id
_entity_poly.type
_entity_poly.pdbx_seq_one_letter_code
_entity_poly.pdbx_strand_id
1 'polypeptide(L)'
;MNAPTSNTIIRLAKQSLEIPIIITITDIDTDISKHGLIFGAAILNVSACLKDSEIVRHIRASYPDVPIIATGGPTEASIQETIEAGANAITYTPPSTASLFKGIMQSYR
;
A
#
# COMPACT_ATOMS: atom_id res chain seq x y z
N MET A 1 5.12 6.39 8.77
CA MET A 1 4.66 6.41 10.18
C MET A 1 3.45 5.49 10.31
N ASN A 2 3.30 4.78 11.43
CA ASN A 2 2.18 3.85 11.64
C ASN A 2 0.99 4.60 12.28
N ALA A 3 -0.24 4.31 11.86
CA ALA A 3 -1.42 4.76 12.59
C ALA A 3 -1.42 4.12 14.00
N PRO A 4 -1.79 4.84 15.09
CA PRO A 4 -2.42 6.16 15.15
C PRO A 4 -1.40 7.26 15.52
N THR A 5 -0.46 7.59 14.63
CA THR A 5 0.42 8.75 14.87
C THR A 5 -0.38 10.05 14.71
N SER A 6 -0.34 10.92 15.73
CA SER A 6 -1.04 12.20 15.71
C SER A 6 -0.56 13.11 14.57
N ASN A 7 -1.50 13.77 13.92
CA ASN A 7 -1.28 14.74 12.84
C ASN A 7 -0.25 15.83 13.18
N THR A 8 -0.16 16.23 14.46
CA THR A 8 0.84 17.21 14.92
C THR A 8 2.27 16.72 14.70
N ILE A 9 2.52 15.44 14.93
CA ILE A 9 3.85 14.82 14.74
C ILE A 9 4.21 14.73 13.26
N ILE A 10 3.23 14.43 12.40
CA ILE A 10 3.42 14.40 10.94
C ILE A 10 3.84 15.79 10.43
N ARG A 11 3.20 16.85 10.93
CA ARG A 11 3.54 18.23 10.56
C ARG A 11 4.94 18.65 10.99
N LEU A 12 5.31 18.33 12.24
CA LEU A 12 6.64 18.66 12.78
C LEU A 12 7.75 17.91 12.04
N ALA A 13 7.53 16.64 11.71
CA ALA A 13 8.46 15.86 10.92
C ALA A 13 8.68 16.48 9.53
N LYS A 14 7.60 16.89 8.84
CA LYS A 14 7.70 17.54 7.52
C LYS A 14 8.44 18.88 7.56
N GLN A 15 8.28 19.67 8.63
CA GLN A 15 8.98 20.95 8.76
C GLN A 15 10.48 20.79 9.02
N SER A 16 10.90 19.65 9.58
CA SER A 16 12.30 19.38 9.93
C SER A 16 13.04 18.52 8.90
N LEU A 17 12.32 17.87 7.98
CA LEU A 17 12.86 16.84 7.09
C LEU A 17 12.37 17.04 5.65
N GLU A 18 13.30 17.19 4.70
CA GLU A 18 13.03 17.23 3.25
C GLU A 18 12.91 15.83 2.63
N ILE A 19 12.37 14.86 3.36
CA ILE A 19 12.15 13.48 2.86
C ILE A 19 10.66 13.16 2.76
N PRO A 20 10.24 12.40 1.74
CA PRO A 20 8.85 12.02 1.56
C PRO A 20 8.34 11.16 2.72
N ILE A 21 7.19 11.54 3.28
CA ILE A 21 6.53 10.80 4.36
C ILE A 21 5.56 9.79 3.76
N ILE A 22 5.72 8.52 4.15
CA ILE A 22 4.80 7.42 3.81
C ILE A 22 3.85 7.16 4.99
N ILE A 23 2.55 7.07 4.70
CA ILE A 23 1.51 6.73 5.69
C ILE A 23 0.87 5.40 5.32
N THR A 24 0.72 4.52 6.31
CA THR A 24 0.07 3.23 6.13
C THR A 24 -1.44 3.33 6.37
N ILE A 25 -2.22 2.84 5.42
CA ILE A 25 -3.68 2.74 5.43
C ILE A 25 -4.06 1.27 5.52
N THR A 26 -4.86 0.91 6.52
CA THR A 26 -5.29 -0.49 6.75
C THR A 26 -6.79 -0.68 6.64
N ASP A 27 -7.56 0.41 6.55
CA ASP A 27 -9.02 0.40 6.52
C ASP A 27 -9.56 1.48 5.57
N ILE A 28 -10.71 1.21 4.95
CA ILE A 28 -11.40 2.12 4.03
C ILE A 28 -11.96 3.35 4.75
N ASP A 29 -12.33 3.21 6.03
CA ASP A 29 -12.87 4.30 6.85
C ASP A 29 -11.77 5.22 7.40
N THR A 30 -10.50 4.96 7.05
CA THR A 30 -9.38 5.82 7.44
C THR A 30 -9.58 7.21 6.84
N ASP A 31 -9.65 8.25 7.69
CA ASP A 31 -9.79 9.62 7.25
C ASP A 31 -8.48 10.14 6.60
N ILE A 32 -8.33 9.85 5.30
CA ILE A 32 -7.18 10.19 4.46
C ILE A 32 -6.95 11.71 4.41
N SER A 33 -8.04 12.48 4.37
CA SER A 33 -8.03 13.95 4.36
C SER A 33 -7.34 14.48 5.63
N LYS A 34 -7.72 13.95 6.79
CA LYS A 34 -7.14 14.35 8.08
C LYS A 34 -5.74 13.78 8.29
N HIS A 35 -5.37 12.64 7.72
CA HIS A 35 -4.12 11.96 8.07
C HIS A 35 -2.98 12.22 7.08
N GLY A 36 -3.26 12.36 5.79
CA GLY A 36 -2.22 12.33 4.75
C GLY A 36 -2.06 13.61 3.95
N LEU A 37 -3.11 14.03 3.23
CA LEU A 37 -2.96 15.09 2.24
C LEU A 37 -2.73 16.48 2.87
N ILE A 38 -3.42 16.80 3.96
CA ILE A 38 -3.27 18.09 4.66
C ILE A 38 -1.90 18.23 5.34
N PHE A 39 -1.26 17.10 5.66
CA PHE A 39 0.02 17.08 6.38
C PHE A 39 1.23 16.77 5.49
N GLY A 40 1.02 16.62 4.19
CA GLY A 40 2.09 16.45 3.21
C GLY A 40 2.70 15.06 3.16
N ALA A 41 1.90 14.03 3.42
CA ALA A 41 2.25 12.69 2.99
C ALA A 41 2.49 12.69 1.49
N ALA A 42 3.63 12.15 1.07
CA ALA A 42 3.98 12.05 -0.34
C ALA A 42 3.42 10.77 -0.96
N ILE A 43 3.22 9.72 -0.15
CA ILE A 43 2.85 8.38 -0.63
C ILE A 43 1.94 7.70 0.40
N LEU A 44 0.89 7.03 -0.08
CA LEU A 44 0.02 6.16 0.73
C LEU A 44 0.43 4.70 0.55
N ASN A 45 0.64 3.99 1.66
CA ASN A 45 0.91 2.56 1.69
C ASN A 45 -0.35 1.81 2.16
N VAL A 46 -1.06 1.16 1.25
CA VAL A 46 -2.25 0.36 1.56
C VAL A 46 -1.81 -1.05 1.97
N SER A 47 -2.25 -1.50 3.14
CA SER A 47 -1.87 -2.81 3.72
C SER A 47 -3.06 -3.44 4.44
N ALA A 48 -4.12 -3.73 3.68
CA ALA A 48 -5.37 -4.36 4.11
C ALA A 48 -5.60 -5.76 3.49
N CYS A 49 -4.56 -6.34 2.88
CA CYS A 49 -4.55 -7.70 2.32
C CYS A 49 -5.62 -7.86 1.21
N LEU A 50 -6.70 -8.61 1.48
CA LEU A 50 -7.76 -8.88 0.50
C LEU A 50 -8.56 -7.64 0.12
N LYS A 51 -8.52 -6.58 0.94
CA LYS A 51 -9.25 -5.33 0.70
C LYS A 51 -8.42 -4.26 -0.01
N ASP A 52 -7.18 -4.57 -0.39
CA ASP A 52 -6.29 -3.58 -1.02
C ASP A 52 -6.89 -2.99 -2.28
N SER A 53 -7.40 -3.82 -3.20
CA SER A 53 -8.00 -3.35 -4.46
C SER A 53 -9.20 -2.42 -4.22
N GLU A 54 -10.06 -2.73 -3.25
CA GLU A 54 -11.20 -1.90 -2.86
C GLU A 54 -10.76 -0.54 -2.31
N ILE A 55 -9.82 -0.53 -1.36
CA ILE A 55 -9.31 0.69 -0.74
C ILE A 55 -8.59 1.56 -1.78
N VAL A 56 -7.80 0.95 -2.68
CA VAL A 56 -7.10 1.68 -3.75
C VAL A 56 -8.10 2.36 -4.69
N ARG A 57 -9.17 1.67 -5.10
CA ARG A 57 -10.26 2.28 -5.92
C ARG A 57 -10.91 3.45 -5.18
N HIS A 58 -11.20 3.28 -3.89
CA HIS A 58 -11.79 4.33 -3.07
C HIS A 58 -10.90 5.57 -2.98
N ILE A 59 -9.60 5.38 -2.72
CA ILE A 59 -8.61 6.47 -2.70
C ILE A 59 -8.55 7.14 -4.08
N ARG A 60 -8.45 6.37 -5.17
CA ARG A 60 -8.35 6.92 -6.52
C ARG A 60 -9.54 7.74 -6.95
N ALA A 61 -10.76 7.38 -6.52
CA ALA A 61 -11.97 8.15 -6.79
C ALA A 61 -11.92 9.56 -6.18
N SER A 62 -11.27 9.72 -5.02
CA SER A 62 -11.19 11.01 -4.30
C SER A 62 -9.87 11.75 -4.53
N TYR A 63 -8.79 11.02 -4.82
CA TYR A 63 -7.41 11.49 -4.90
C TYR A 63 -6.70 10.86 -6.11
N PRO A 64 -7.03 11.29 -7.34
CA PRO A 64 -6.56 10.65 -8.56
C PRO A 64 -5.04 10.65 -8.71
N ASP A 65 -4.35 11.67 -8.18
CA ASP A 65 -2.91 11.88 -8.42
C ASP A 65 -1.99 11.44 -7.26
N VAL A 66 -2.54 11.05 -6.11
CA VAL A 66 -1.72 10.70 -4.94
C VAL A 66 -0.93 9.41 -5.20
N PRO A 67 0.39 9.33 -4.99
CA PRO A 67 1.11 8.07 -5.13
C PRO A 67 0.64 6.99 -4.14
N ILE A 68 0.38 5.78 -4.64
CA ILE A 68 -0.10 4.63 -3.85
C ILE A 68 0.84 3.42 -4.04
N ILE A 69 1.31 2.88 -2.92
CA ILE A 69 1.92 1.55 -2.80
C ILE A 69 0.86 0.63 -2.17
N ALA A 70 0.68 -0.58 -2.66
CA ALA A 70 -0.25 -1.56 -2.09
C ALA A 70 0.34 -2.97 -2.06
N THR A 71 -0.11 -3.84 -1.15
CA THR A 71 0.42 -5.22 -1.09
C THR A 71 -0.15 -6.12 -2.18
N GLY A 72 -1.40 -5.87 -2.58
CA GLY A 72 -2.07 -6.64 -3.63
C GLY A 72 -2.50 -8.04 -3.21
N GLY A 73 -2.46 -8.38 -1.91
CA GLY A 73 -2.86 -9.69 -1.42
C GLY A 73 -1.92 -10.84 -1.84
N PRO A 74 -2.27 -12.10 -1.50
CA PRO A 74 -1.34 -13.23 -1.60
C PRO A 74 -1.29 -13.92 -2.96
N THR A 75 -2.13 -13.52 -3.93
CA THR A 75 -2.28 -14.22 -5.22
C THR A 75 -1.96 -13.30 -6.39
N GLU A 76 -1.54 -13.87 -7.52
CA GLU A 76 -1.33 -13.09 -8.76
C GLU A 76 -2.60 -12.37 -9.20
N ALA A 77 -3.77 -13.00 -9.06
CA ALA A 77 -5.05 -12.40 -9.40
C ALA A 77 -5.38 -11.18 -8.53
N SER A 78 -5.14 -11.27 -7.21
CA SER A 78 -5.34 -10.14 -6.30
C SER A 78 -4.34 -9.01 -6.55
N ILE A 79 -3.10 -9.35 -6.94
CA ILE A 79 -2.07 -8.37 -7.31
C ILE A 79 -2.49 -7.62 -8.57
N GLN A 80 -2.92 -8.36 -9.59
CA GLN A 80 -3.41 -7.81 -10.85
C GLN A 80 -4.61 -6.89 -10.63
N GLU A 81 -5.58 -7.32 -9.81
CA GLU A 81 -6.74 -6.48 -9.47
C GLU A 81 -6.32 -5.17 -8.79
N THR A 82 -5.28 -5.21 -7.95
CA THR A 82 -4.79 -4.04 -7.22
C THR A 82 -4.02 -3.07 -8.14
N ILE A 83 -3.32 -3.59 -9.15
CA ILE A 83 -2.73 -2.77 -10.22
C ILE A 83 -3.84 -2.08 -11.01
N GLU A 84 -4.88 -2.82 -11.42
CA GLU A 84 -6.03 -2.28 -12.15
C GLU A 84 -6.84 -1.27 -11.33
N ALA A 85 -6.88 -1.43 -10.01
CA ALA A 85 -7.47 -0.46 -9.10
C ALA A 85 -6.75 0.91 -9.10
N GLY A 86 -5.49 0.96 -9.56
CA GLY A 86 -4.72 2.20 -9.70
C GLY A 86 -3.55 2.35 -8.72
N ALA A 87 -3.03 1.24 -8.16
CA ALA A 87 -1.79 1.28 -7.39
C ALA A 87 -0.60 1.59 -8.31
N ASN A 88 0.33 2.44 -7.86
CA ASN A 88 1.53 2.78 -8.62
C ASN A 88 2.66 1.77 -8.42
N ALA A 89 2.65 1.06 -7.28
CA ALA A 89 3.62 0.03 -6.95
C ALA A 89 2.98 -1.06 -6.10
N ILE A 90 3.50 -2.28 -6.24
CA ILE A 90 3.07 -3.45 -5.46
C ILE A 90 4.20 -3.91 -4.53
N THR A 91 3.87 -4.14 -3.26
CA THR A 91 4.77 -4.77 -2.29
C THR A 91 4.38 -6.24 -2.12
N TYR A 92 5.15 -7.14 -2.73
CA TYR A 92 4.90 -8.57 -2.65
C TYR A 92 5.98 -9.28 -1.82
N THR A 93 5.59 -10.33 -1.12
CA THR A 93 6.56 -11.25 -0.50
C THR A 93 6.87 -12.36 -1.52
N PRO A 94 8.14 -12.51 -1.95
CA PRO A 94 8.49 -13.55 -2.90
C PRO A 94 8.24 -14.95 -2.32
N PRO A 95 7.89 -15.94 -3.16
CA PRO A 95 7.70 -17.31 -2.72
C PRO A 95 9.00 -17.89 -2.13
N SER A 96 8.88 -18.80 -1.17
CA SER A 96 10.04 -19.45 -0.57
C SER A 96 10.83 -20.26 -1.61
N THR A 97 12.11 -20.50 -1.35
CA THR A 97 12.94 -21.40 -2.17
C THR A 97 12.30 -22.78 -2.31
N ALA A 98 11.77 -23.35 -1.22
CA ALA A 98 11.06 -24.63 -1.24
C ALA A 98 9.84 -24.61 -2.19
N SER A 99 9.10 -23.50 -2.22
CA SER A 99 7.97 -23.32 -3.16
C SER A 99 8.44 -23.26 -4.61
N LEU A 100 9.55 -22.55 -4.88
CA LEU A 100 10.13 -22.45 -6.22
C LEU A 100 10.63 -23.82 -6.73
N PHE A 101 11.29 -24.60 -5.87
CA PHE A 101 11.81 -25.91 -6.25
C PHE A 101 10.75 -27.01 -6.35
N LYS A 102 9.55 -26.82 -5.77
CA LYS A 102 8.45 -27.79 -5.86
C LYS A 102 8.04 -28.08 -7.31
N GLY A 103 7.95 -27.05 -8.16
CA GLY A 103 7.61 -27.21 -9.57
C GLY A 103 8.67 -28.01 -10.34
N ILE A 104 9.95 -27.74 -10.08
CA ILE A 104 11.08 -28.50 -10.63
C ILE A 104 11.00 -29.95 -10.16
N MET A 105 10.86 -30.20 -8.87
CA MET A 105 10.77 -31.56 -8.32
C MET A 105 9.55 -32.35 -8.84
N GLN A 106 8.43 -31.68 -9.15
CA GLN A 106 7.27 -32.31 -9.78
C GLN A 106 7.54 -32.72 -11.23
N SER A 107 8.34 -31.97 -11.98
CA SER A 107 8.72 -32.31 -13.36
C SER A 107 9.71 -33.48 -13.49
N TYR A 108 10.36 -33.88 -12.39
CA TYR A 108 11.28 -35.03 -12.33
C TYR A 108 10.60 -36.36 -11.96
N ARG A 109 9.29 -36.35 -11.68
CA ARG A 109 8.49 -37.56 -11.41
C ARG A 109 7.69 -37.95 -12.64
#